data_AF-A0A7C5VB16-F1
#
_entry.id   AF-A0A7C5VB16-F1
#
_cell.length_a   1.000
_cell.length_b   1.000
_cell.length_c   1.000
_cell.angle_alpha   90.00
_cell.angle_beta   90.00
_cell.angle_gamma   90.00
#
_symmetry.space_group_name_H-M   'P 1'
#
loop_
_entity.id
_entity.type
_entity.pdbx_description
1 polymer ?
#
loop_
_entity_poly.entity_id
_entity_poly.type
_entity_poly.pdbx_seq_one_letter_code
_entity_poly.pdbx_strand_id
1 'polypeptide(L)'
;MSTSSSPSPGSSRRPSASRVRVPKPTPKRFYGHGIPGVEISKLLGKLIVVEGADGSGRSTQIAQLVTWLEGRGHATVQVGLKRSTLVSEELSRAQQGNILSHTTLSLFYATD
;
A
#
# COMPACT_ATOMS: atom_id res chain seq x y z
N MET A 1 -34.43 -38.97 38.17
CA MET A 1 -34.56 -37.62 37.58
C MET A 1 -33.16 -37.06 37.45
N SER A 2 -32.58 -37.15 36.26
CA SER A 2 -31.23 -36.64 35.99
C SER A 2 -31.24 -35.96 34.62
N THR A 3 -31.33 -34.64 34.60
CA THR A 3 -31.23 -33.80 33.40
C THR A 3 -29.78 -33.36 33.25
N SER A 4 -29.06 -33.87 32.24
CA SER A 4 -27.76 -33.34 31.84
C SER A 4 -27.93 -32.49 30.57
N SER A 5 -27.71 -31.19 30.75
CA SER A 5 -27.81 -30.11 29.77
C SER A 5 -26.89 -30.27 28.56
N SER A 6 -27.44 -30.04 27.37
CA SER A 6 -26.69 -29.93 26.11
C SER A 6 -25.89 -28.61 26.04
N PRO A 7 -24.70 -28.58 25.43
CA PRO A 7 -23.92 -27.35 25.30
C PRO A 7 -24.52 -26.44 24.21
N SER A 8 -24.63 -25.15 24.50
CA SER A 8 -25.08 -24.12 23.54
C SER A 8 -24.05 -23.94 22.40
N PRO A 9 -24.48 -23.78 21.15
CA PRO A 9 -23.56 -23.53 20.04
C PRO A 9 -22.94 -22.14 20.19
N GLY A 10 -21.60 -22.10 20.21
CA GLY A 10 -20.81 -20.89 20.29
C GLY A 10 -21.19 -19.90 19.19
N SER A 11 -21.45 -18.66 19.60
CA SER A 11 -21.70 -17.52 18.74
C SER A 11 -20.55 -17.36 17.74
N SER A 12 -20.82 -17.62 16.46
CA SER A 12 -19.88 -17.30 15.39
C SER A 12 -19.78 -15.79 15.29
N ARG A 13 -18.68 -15.22 15.81
CA ARG A 13 -18.30 -13.83 15.58
C ARG A 13 -18.13 -13.65 14.07
N ARG A 14 -19.18 -13.14 13.41
CA ARG A 14 -19.06 -12.61 12.04
C ARG A 14 -17.88 -11.63 12.03
N PRO A 15 -16.90 -11.79 11.13
CA PRO A 15 -15.83 -10.80 11.01
C PRO A 15 -16.51 -9.46 10.74
N SER A 16 -16.23 -8.47 11.58
CA SER A 16 -16.77 -7.12 11.44
C SER A 16 -16.48 -6.66 10.02
N ALA A 17 -17.52 -6.36 9.24
CA ALA A 17 -17.38 -5.85 7.89
C ALA A 17 -16.31 -4.75 7.91
N SER A 18 -15.23 -4.97 7.17
CA SER A 18 -14.13 -4.02 7.09
C SER A 18 -14.71 -2.66 6.72
N ARG A 19 -14.35 -1.62 7.47
CA ARG A 19 -14.86 -0.26 7.26
C ARG A 19 -14.22 0.33 6.00
N VAL A 20 -14.61 -0.17 4.83
CA VAL A 20 -14.18 0.33 3.54
C VAL A 20 -14.74 1.74 3.37
N ARG A 21 -13.87 2.73 3.34
CA ARG A 21 -14.23 4.12 3.02
C ARG A 21 -14.08 4.33 1.53
N VAL A 22 -15.18 4.61 0.84
CA VAL A 22 -15.16 4.98 -0.58
C VAL A 22 -14.80 6.47 -0.69
N PRO A 23 -13.67 6.83 -1.34
CA PRO A 23 -13.30 8.23 -1.53
C PRO A 23 -14.32 8.92 -2.43
N LYS A 24 -14.76 10.12 -2.05
CA LYS A 24 -15.51 10.99 -2.96
C LYS A 24 -14.54 11.60 -3.98
N PRO A 25 -14.88 11.68 -5.27
CA PRO A 25 -14.07 12.40 -6.24
C PRO A 25 -13.89 13.86 -5.80
N THR A 26 -12.65 14.32 -5.72
CA THR A 26 -12.32 15.72 -5.45
C THR A 26 -11.52 16.30 -6.62
N PRO A 27 -11.60 17.62 -6.86
CA PRO A 27 -10.69 18.28 -7.80
C PRO A 27 -9.24 17.99 -7.45
N LYS A 28 -8.42 17.75 -8.48
CA LYS A 28 -6.97 17.58 -8.34
C LYS A 28 -6.36 18.90 -7.90
N ARG A 29 -5.48 18.86 -6.90
CA ARG A 29 -4.81 20.02 -6.31
C ARG A 29 -3.40 19.66 -5.88
N PHE A 30 -2.51 20.64 -5.86
CA PHE A 30 -1.17 20.50 -5.29
C PHE A 30 -1.20 20.91 -3.80
N TYR A 31 -0.28 20.37 -3.00
CA TYR A 31 -0.09 20.79 -1.60
C TYR A 31 0.59 22.16 -1.46
N GLY A 32 1.08 22.73 -2.57
CA GLY A 32 1.73 24.04 -2.65
C GLY A 32 1.73 24.52 -4.09
N HIS A 33 2.86 25.06 -4.56
CA HIS A 33 3.04 25.42 -5.96
C HIS A 33 2.92 24.17 -6.85
N GLY A 34 2.22 24.32 -7.97
CA GLY A 34 2.13 23.26 -8.96
C GLY A 34 3.46 23.02 -9.67
N ILE A 35 3.58 21.86 -10.31
CA ILE A 35 4.73 21.54 -11.14
C ILE A 35 4.65 22.42 -12.41
N PRO A 36 5.70 23.19 -12.75
CA PRO A 36 5.69 24.01 -13.96
C PRO A 36 5.40 23.20 -15.22
N GLY A 37 4.53 23.71 -16.09
CA GLY A 37 4.16 23.06 -17.34
C GLY A 37 3.22 21.86 -17.23
N VAL A 38 2.72 21.52 -16.04
CA VAL A 38 1.80 20.39 -15.85
C VAL A 38 0.34 20.80 -15.95
N GLU A 39 -0.31 20.30 -17.00
CA GLU A 39 -1.75 20.40 -17.22
C GLU A 39 -2.53 19.38 -16.36
N ILE A 40 -3.13 19.84 -15.25
CA ILE A 40 -3.86 18.99 -14.29
C ILE A 40 -5.01 18.20 -14.95
N SER A 41 -5.65 18.79 -15.96
CA SER A 41 -6.72 18.17 -16.76
C SER A 41 -6.26 16.89 -17.45
N LYS A 42 -5.00 16.83 -17.89
CA LYS A 42 -4.39 15.70 -18.60
C LYS A 42 -3.90 14.58 -17.68
N LEU A 43 -3.85 14.80 -16.35
CA LEU A 43 -3.45 13.78 -15.39
C LEU A 43 -4.56 12.72 -15.22
N LEU A 44 -4.65 11.79 -16.17
CA LEU A 44 -5.65 10.72 -16.17
C LEU A 44 -5.12 9.51 -15.39
N GLY A 45 -6.01 8.77 -14.72
CA GLY A 45 -5.66 7.58 -13.94
C GLY A 45 -5.81 7.74 -12.43
N LYS A 46 -5.44 6.69 -11.68
CA LYS A 46 -5.49 6.66 -10.23
C LYS A 46 -4.18 6.08 -9.68
N LEU A 47 -3.60 6.74 -8.69
CA LEU A 47 -2.55 6.16 -7.86
C LEU A 47 -3.21 5.38 -6.73
N ILE A 48 -2.93 4.08 -6.67
CA ILE A 48 -3.38 3.21 -5.58
C ILE A 48 -2.13 2.89 -4.74
N VAL A 49 -2.20 3.21 -3.45
CA VAL A 49 -1.11 2.95 -2.49
C VAL A 49 -1.56 1.84 -1.56
N VAL A 50 -0.72 0.81 -1.43
CA VAL A 50 -0.94 -0.33 -0.53
C VAL A 50 0.15 -0.33 0.54
N GLU A 51 -0.23 0.15 1.72
CA GLU A 51 0.64 0.22 2.91
C GLU A 51 0.40 -0.96 3.86
N GLY A 52 1.36 -1.22 4.74
CA GLY A 52 1.24 -2.25 5.77
C GLY A 52 2.57 -2.52 6.47
N ALA A 53 2.59 -3.35 7.50
CA ALA A 53 3.82 -3.83 8.13
C ALA A 53 4.51 -4.91 7.26
N ASP A 54 5.79 -5.20 7.52
CA ASP A 54 6.47 -6.29 6.83
C ASP A 54 5.81 -7.65 7.13
N GLY A 55 5.74 -8.52 6.12
CA GLY A 55 4.99 -9.78 6.21
C GLY A 55 3.47 -9.66 6.10
N SER A 56 2.90 -8.45 5.97
CA SER A 56 1.43 -8.27 5.83
C SER A 56 0.84 -8.74 4.50
N GLY A 57 1.67 -9.20 3.56
CA GLY A 57 1.22 -9.68 2.25
C GLY A 57 0.98 -8.58 1.20
N ARG A 58 1.53 -7.37 1.38
CA ARG A 58 1.42 -6.24 0.43
C ARG A 58 1.70 -6.69 -1.01
N SER A 59 2.82 -7.38 -1.25
CA SER A 59 3.22 -7.84 -2.58
C SER A 59 2.20 -8.79 -3.21
N THR A 60 1.62 -9.69 -2.42
CA THR A 60 0.57 -10.62 -2.87
C THR A 60 -0.70 -9.85 -3.25
N GLN A 61 -1.13 -8.91 -2.41
CA GLN A 61 -2.32 -8.09 -2.67
C GLN A 61 -2.14 -7.18 -3.89
N ILE A 62 -0.95 -6.59 -4.07
CA ILE A 62 -0.62 -5.80 -5.26
C ILE A 62 -0.71 -6.67 -6.52
N ALA A 63 -0.12 -7.88 -6.51
CA ALA A 63 -0.17 -8.78 -7.66
C ALA A 63 -1.62 -9.15 -8.04
N GLN A 64 -2.46 -9.49 -7.05
CA GLN A 64 -3.87 -9.81 -7.28
C GLN A 64 -4.64 -8.61 -7.84
N LEU A 65 -4.41 -7.41 -7.30
CA LEU A 65 -5.05 -6.19 -7.77
C LEU A 65 -4.65 -5.86 -9.22
N VAL A 66 -3.37 -6.01 -9.55
CA VAL A 66 -2.85 -5.80 -10.91
C VAL A 66 -3.54 -6.74 -11.89
N THR A 67 -3.53 -8.05 -11.62
CA THR A 67 -4.20 -9.04 -12.48
C THR A 67 -5.69 -8.71 -12.66
N TRP A 68 -6.37 -8.29 -11.60
CA TRP A 68 -7.78 -7.94 -11.64
C TRP A 68 -8.08 -6.67 -12.45
N LEU A 69 -7.20 -5.66 -12.38
CA LEU A 69 -7.30 -4.41 -13.14
C LEU A 69 -7.02 -4.64 -14.63
N GLU A 70 -5.95 -5.37 -14.93
CA GLU A 70 -5.56 -5.70 -16.31
C GLU A 70 -6.60 -6.58 -16.98
N GLY A 71 -7.16 -7.56 -16.24
CA GLY A 71 -8.29 -8.38 -16.70
C GLY A 71 -9.57 -7.58 -16.96
N ARG A 72 -9.68 -6.35 -16.44
CA ARG A 72 -10.76 -5.39 -16.76
C ARG A 72 -10.41 -4.40 -17.87
N GLY A 73 -9.24 -4.53 -18.49
CA GLY A 73 -8.78 -3.64 -19.56
C GLY A 73 -8.14 -2.34 -19.05
N HIS A 74 -7.73 -2.27 -17.79
CA HIS A 74 -6.97 -1.12 -17.27
C HIS A 74 -5.47 -1.40 -17.34
N ALA A 75 -4.72 -0.54 -18.03
CA ALA A 75 -3.27 -0.56 -17.99
C ALA A 75 -2.78 -0.22 -16.57
N THR A 76 -1.80 -0.99 -16.08
CA THR A 76 -1.22 -0.77 -14.75
C THR A 76 0.29 -0.54 -14.84
N VAL A 77 0.82 0.26 -13.92
CA VAL A 77 2.25 0.45 -13.72
C VAL A 77 2.51 0.30 -12.23
N GLN A 78 3.43 -0.59 -11.87
CA GLN A 78 3.79 -0.81 -10.48
C GLN A 78 5.02 0.02 -10.12
N VAL A 79 4.88 0.87 -9.10
CA VAL A 79 5.98 1.61 -8.46
C VAL A 79 6.25 0.99 -7.09
N GLY A 80 7.50 0.98 -6.61
CA GLY A 80 7.79 0.44 -5.28
C GLY A 80 9.22 0.66 -4.84
N LEU A 81 9.39 0.79 -3.52
CA LEU A 81 10.67 0.91 -2.83
C LEU A 81 11.51 -0.35 -3.03
N LYS A 82 12.83 -0.17 -3.14
CA LYS A 82 13.89 -1.13 -3.48
C LYS A 82 13.95 -1.54 -4.96
N ARG A 83 13.38 -0.74 -5.86
CA ARG A 83 13.50 -0.96 -7.32
C ARG A 83 14.42 0.03 -8.02
N SER A 84 14.94 1.08 -7.36
CA SER A 84 15.98 1.88 -7.99
C SER A 84 17.29 1.07 -8.01
N THR A 85 17.91 1.01 -9.19
CA THR A 85 19.20 0.35 -9.40
C THR A 85 20.35 1.05 -8.69
N LEU A 86 20.17 2.32 -8.31
CA LEU A 86 21.23 3.19 -7.78
C LEU A 86 21.30 3.20 -6.25
N VAL A 87 20.17 3.04 -5.55
CA VAL A 87 20.11 3.29 -4.09
C VAL A 87 19.79 2.01 -3.29
N SER A 88 19.17 1.00 -3.91
CA SER A 88 18.69 -0.21 -3.23
C SER A 88 19.80 -1.07 -2.60
N GLU A 89 20.95 -1.20 -3.27
CA GLU A 89 22.09 -1.98 -2.76
C GLU A 89 22.78 -1.30 -1.57
N GLU A 90 23.02 0.01 -1.68
CA GLU A 90 23.62 0.81 -0.62
C GLU A 90 22.69 0.88 0.60
N LEU A 91 21.37 1.00 0.38
CA LEU A 91 20.38 0.94 1.45
C LEU A 91 20.37 -0.42 2.16
N SER A 92 20.48 -1.52 1.41
CA SER A 92 20.53 -2.87 1.99
C SER A 92 21.81 -3.10 2.81
N ARG A 93 22.96 -2.63 2.32
CA ARG A 93 24.24 -2.68 3.06
C ARG A 93 24.19 -1.82 4.33
N ALA A 94 23.65 -0.61 4.22
CA ALA A 94 23.50 0.31 5.34
C ALA A 94 22.58 -0.24 6.45
N GLN A 95 21.48 -0.90 6.08
CA GLN A 95 20.56 -1.55 7.01
C GLN A 95 21.24 -2.71 7.77
N GLN A 96 22.17 -3.44 7.14
CA GLN A 96 22.91 -4.54 7.77
C GLN A 96 24.02 -4.04 8.72
N GLY A 97 24.66 -2.91 8.38
CA GLY A 97 25.75 -2.36 9.20
C GLY A 97 25.32 -1.46 10.35
N ASN A 98 24.03 -1.09 10.46
CA ASN A 98 23.52 -0.14 11.46
C ASN A 98 24.23 1.23 11.47
N ILE A 99 24.82 1.61 10.33
CA ILE A 99 25.77 2.75 10.21
C ILE A 99 25.03 4.09 10.01
N LEU A 100 23.76 4.06 9.60
CA LEU A 100 23.01 5.26 9.23
C LEU A 100 22.19 5.82 10.39
N SER A 101 22.29 7.13 10.61
CA SER A 101 21.34 7.86 11.45
C SER A 101 19.91 7.78 10.87
N HIS A 102 18.91 7.95 11.73
CA HIS A 102 17.49 7.95 11.32
C HIS A 102 17.20 8.95 10.19
N THR A 103 17.81 10.14 10.24
CA THR A 103 17.67 11.17 9.20
C THR A 103 18.26 10.71 7.88
N THR A 104 19.46 10.12 7.90
CA THR A 104 20.12 9.62 6.69
C THR A 104 19.31 8.49 6.07
N LEU A 105 18.85 7.53 6.88
CA LEU A 105 18.01 6.44 6.41
C LEU A 105 16.70 6.95 5.79
N SER A 106 16.07 7.96 6.41
CA SER A 106 14.83 8.58 5.90
C SER A 106 15.04 9.26 4.54
N LEU A 107 16.16 9.95 4.35
CA LEU A 107 16.49 10.59 3.07
C LEU A 107 16.73 9.56 1.97
N PHE A 108 17.48 8.49 2.26
CA PHE A 108 17.68 7.39 1.31
C PHE A 108 16.34 6.77 0.86
N TYR A 109 15.42 6.56 1.79
CA TYR A 109 14.07 6.08 1.50
C TYR A 109 13.23 7.07 0.68
N ALA A 110 13.41 8.38 0.87
CA ALA A 110 12.66 9.39 0.13
C ALA A 110 13.16 9.57 -1.32
N THR A 111 14.40 9.21 -1.59
CA THR A 111 15.03 9.35 -2.92
C THR A 111 14.96 8.10 -3.79
N ASP A 112 14.65 6.94 -3.21
CA ASP A 112 14.39 5.67 -3.92
C ASP A 112 12.95 5.57 -4.43
#